data_AF-A0AAZ3QJY4-F1
#
_entry.id   AF-A0AAZ3QJY4-F1
#
_cell.length_a   1.000
_cell.length_b   1.000
_cell.length_c   1.000
_cell.angle_alpha   90.00
_cell.angle_beta   90.00
_cell.angle_gamma   90.00
#
_symmetry.space_group_name_H-M   'P 1'
#
loop_
_entity.id
_entity.type
_entity.pdbx_description
1 polymer ?
#
loop_
_entity_poly.entity_id
_entity_poly.type
_entity_poly.pdbx_seq_one_letter_code
_entity_poly.pdbx_strand_id
1 'polypeptide(L)'
;MANKAESTMSTTTSESVSHSVLSWDQVGRLNEVLTAVVPVHGRGNFPTLEVRLKDIVQMVRTRLELRGIKVKDVRLNGSTASHVLVQDIGWSYKDLDIIFRVDLPLESGFQLVKDVVLGTLLDFLPEGVNKEKITPMTLKEVYVQKLVKVYTEQDRWSLISLSNNNGRNVELKFVDSIRRQFEFSVDSFQIVLDSLLSFYDFSPENPMSSHFHPTVVGESVYGDFGASLDHLMNKLIATKRPEEIRGGGLLKYCNLLVRDFRPTSEEEFKGLERYMCSRFFIDFPDIGEQQRKLEAYLQSHFVGEEKSKYDYLMILRRVVNESTVCLMGHERRQTLNLISLTAFRVLAEQNAIPDASSVTCYYQPAPYVRDHNFSNYYVASCNQNIPTWLPCN
;
A
#
# COMPACT_ATOMS: atom_id res chain seq x y z
N MET A 1 38.41 -35.47 -17.92
CA MET A 1 38.61 -34.24 -17.13
C MET A 1 38.25 -33.05 -17.99
N ALA A 2 36.96 -32.71 -18.04
CA ALA A 2 36.40 -31.46 -18.56
C ALA A 2 34.94 -31.43 -18.08
N ASN A 3 34.38 -30.24 -17.84
CA ASN A 3 33.03 -29.94 -17.34
C ASN A 3 32.89 -29.75 -15.83
N LYS A 4 33.57 -28.72 -15.28
CA LYS A 4 33.15 -28.08 -14.02
C LYS A 4 33.28 -26.56 -14.00
N ALA A 5 33.50 -25.92 -15.16
CA ALA A 5 33.81 -24.47 -15.24
C ALA A 5 32.66 -23.59 -15.77
N GLU A 6 31.58 -24.16 -16.34
CA GLU A 6 30.50 -23.35 -16.94
C GLU A 6 29.39 -22.92 -15.97
N SER A 7 29.29 -23.48 -14.77
CA SER A 7 28.19 -23.15 -13.84
C SER A 7 28.48 -21.97 -12.91
N THR A 8 29.65 -21.34 -12.99
CA THR A 8 30.08 -20.26 -12.08
C THR A 8 30.15 -18.88 -12.74
N MET A 9 30.05 -18.79 -14.07
CA MET A 9 30.05 -17.51 -14.81
C MET A 9 28.65 -16.94 -15.09
N SER A 10 27.59 -17.76 -15.03
CA SER A 10 26.21 -17.30 -15.29
C SER A 10 25.56 -16.57 -14.11
N THR A 11 25.99 -16.83 -12.88
CA THR A 11 25.46 -16.21 -11.65
C THR A 11 26.04 -14.82 -11.40
N THR A 12 27.32 -14.60 -11.72
CA THR A 12 27.99 -13.29 -11.55
C THR A 12 27.50 -12.24 -12.56
N THR A 13 27.13 -12.65 -13.77
CA THR A 13 26.56 -11.75 -14.78
C THR A 13 25.13 -11.34 -14.43
N SER A 14 24.29 -12.24 -13.93
CA SER A 14 22.92 -11.89 -13.51
C SER A 14 22.88 -10.97 -12.29
N GLU A 15 23.79 -11.15 -11.32
CA GLU A 15 23.88 -10.25 -10.15
C GLU A 15 24.29 -8.83 -10.58
N SER A 16 25.14 -8.67 -11.59
CA SER A 16 25.54 -7.34 -12.06
C SER A 16 24.41 -6.56 -12.76
N VAL A 17 23.43 -7.25 -13.35
CA VAL A 17 22.34 -6.64 -14.14
C VAL A 17 21.13 -6.26 -13.26
N SER A 18 20.92 -6.97 -12.16
CA SER A 18 19.83 -6.69 -11.22
C SER A 18 20.11 -5.52 -10.27
N HIS A 19 21.34 -4.99 -10.26
CA HIS A 19 21.77 -3.92 -9.36
C HIS A 19 22.16 -2.65 -10.10
N SER A 20 21.97 -1.50 -9.46
CA SER A 20 22.49 -0.21 -9.91
C SER A 20 22.90 0.65 -8.74
N VAL A 21 23.94 1.46 -8.93
CA VAL A 21 24.32 2.52 -7.99
C VAL A 21 23.36 3.69 -8.18
N LEU A 22 22.84 4.23 -7.08
CA LEU A 22 21.98 5.41 -7.10
C LEU A 22 22.78 6.68 -7.39
N SER A 23 22.21 7.55 -8.22
CA SER A 23 22.73 8.91 -8.44
C SER A 23 22.58 9.78 -7.19
N TRP A 24 23.31 10.90 -7.13
CA TRP A 24 23.19 11.88 -6.04
C TRP A 24 21.75 12.33 -5.83
N ASP A 25 21.00 12.64 -6.90
CA ASP A 25 19.62 13.10 -6.79
C ASP A 25 18.71 12.03 -6.15
N GLN A 26 18.95 10.75 -6.47
CA GLN A 26 18.24 9.63 -5.85
C GLN A 26 18.64 9.46 -4.38
N VAL A 27 19.94 9.58 -4.04
CA VAL A 27 20.41 9.54 -2.66
C VAL A 27 19.86 10.70 -1.83
N GLY A 28 19.77 11.90 -2.41
CA GLY A 28 19.14 13.07 -1.81
C GLY A 28 17.67 12.82 -1.45
N ARG A 29 16.87 12.33 -2.41
CA ARG A 29 15.47 11.94 -2.15
C ARG A 29 15.34 10.82 -1.12
N LEU A 30 16.24 9.83 -1.15
CA LEU A 30 16.26 8.77 -0.15
C LEU A 30 16.51 9.33 1.26
N ASN A 31 17.45 10.26 1.39
CA ASN A 31 17.74 10.93 2.65
C ASN A 31 16.53 11.71 3.16
N GLU A 32 15.84 12.45 2.29
CA GLU A 32 14.61 13.17 2.65
C GLU A 32 13.55 12.22 3.20
N VAL A 33 13.31 11.09 2.53
CA VAL A 33 12.37 10.05 2.98
C VAL A 33 12.77 9.50 4.36
N LEU A 34 14.06 9.22 4.58
CA LEU A 34 14.53 8.60 5.82
C LEU A 34 14.59 9.55 7.01
N THR A 35 14.78 10.84 6.76
CA THR A 35 14.93 11.88 7.79
C THR A 35 13.65 12.64 8.08
N ALA A 36 12.66 12.58 7.18
CA ALA A 36 11.34 13.16 7.41
C ALA A 36 10.68 12.57 8.66
N VAL A 37 10.01 13.45 9.43
CA VAL A 37 9.20 13.04 10.58
C VAL A 37 7.88 12.46 10.08
N VAL A 38 7.57 11.25 10.54
CA VAL A 38 6.37 10.51 10.21
C VAL A 38 5.53 10.34 11.49
N PRO A 39 4.28 10.83 11.51
CA PRO A 39 3.41 10.67 12.66
C PRO A 39 2.84 9.25 12.72
N VAL A 40 3.13 8.53 13.80
CA VAL A 40 2.48 7.26 14.14
C VAL A 40 1.37 7.55 15.15
N HIS A 41 0.13 7.43 14.71
CA HIS A 41 -1.04 7.85 15.47
C HIS A 41 -1.41 6.79 16.51
N GLY A 42 -1.52 7.19 17.77
CA GLY A 42 -2.06 6.37 18.84
C GLY A 42 -3.59 6.34 18.79
N ARG A 43 -4.18 5.17 19.06
CA ARG A 43 -5.63 5.05 19.26
C ARG A 43 -6.07 5.60 20.62
N GLY A 44 -7.27 6.18 20.66
CA GLY A 44 -7.84 6.74 21.87
C GLY A 44 -7.06 7.97 22.34
N ASN A 45 -6.70 8.00 23.63
CA ASN A 45 -6.00 9.14 24.24
C ASN A 45 -4.47 9.00 24.23
N PHE A 46 -3.93 8.03 23.51
CA PHE A 46 -2.48 7.85 23.41
C PHE A 46 -1.87 8.93 22.48
N PRO A 47 -0.67 9.44 22.81
CA PRO A 47 -0.04 10.49 22.03
C PRO A 47 0.32 10.00 20.62
N THR A 48 0.48 10.94 19.69
CA THR A 48 1.09 10.62 18.39
C THR A 48 2.61 10.54 18.57
N LEU A 49 3.23 9.50 18.04
CA LEU A 49 4.69 9.35 18.04
C LEU A 49 5.27 10.07 16.82
N GLU A 50 6.29 10.88 17.03
CA GLU A 50 7.06 11.51 15.95
C GLU A 50 8.28 10.64 15.65
N VAL A 51 8.21 9.89 14.55
CA VAL A 51 9.23 8.87 14.21
C VAL A 51 9.92 9.26 12.90
N ARG A 52 11.26 9.18 12.86
CA ARG A 52 12.02 9.19 11.60
C ARG A 52 12.39 7.77 11.23
N LEU A 53 12.31 7.42 9.95
CA LEU A 53 12.61 6.05 9.51
C LEU A 53 14.05 5.64 9.87
N LYS A 54 15.02 6.54 9.71
CA LYS A 54 16.41 6.23 10.08
C LYS A 54 16.53 5.79 11.56
N ASP A 55 15.83 6.47 12.47
CA ASP A 55 15.95 6.24 13.90
C ASP A 55 15.31 4.90 14.29
N ILE A 56 14.08 4.64 13.84
CA ILE A 56 13.38 3.38 14.16
C ILE A 56 14.11 2.19 13.52
N VAL A 57 14.64 2.35 12.31
CA VAL A 57 15.38 1.28 11.63
C VAL A 57 16.67 0.95 12.36
N GLN A 58 17.47 1.95 12.74
CA GLN A 58 18.69 1.73 13.51
C GLN A 58 18.39 1.09 14.86
N MET A 59 17.38 1.59 15.58
CA MET A 59 17.05 1.09 16.92
C MET A 59 16.51 -0.35 16.87
N VAL A 60 15.67 -0.69 15.89
CA VAL A 60 15.20 -2.07 15.67
C VAL A 60 16.37 -2.97 15.28
N ARG A 61 17.22 -2.57 14.33
CA ARG A 61 18.39 -3.36 13.91
C ARG A 61 19.29 -3.72 15.10
N THR A 62 19.73 -2.71 15.85
CA THR A 62 20.61 -2.90 17.01
C THR A 62 19.98 -3.83 18.05
N ARG A 63 18.68 -3.66 18.33
CA ARG A 63 17.99 -4.50 19.33
C ARG A 63 17.76 -5.94 18.86
N LEU A 64 17.55 -6.17 17.57
CA LEU A 64 17.48 -7.53 17.02
C LEU A 64 18.83 -8.24 17.18
N GLU A 65 19.92 -7.58 16.81
CA GLU A 65 21.27 -8.13 16.91
C GLU A 65 21.66 -8.42 18.37
N LEU A 66 21.35 -7.51 19.30
CA LEU A 66 21.56 -7.72 20.74
C LEU A 66 20.78 -8.92 21.31
N ARG A 67 19.65 -9.28 20.68
CA ARG A 67 18.83 -10.43 21.06
C ARG A 67 19.19 -11.69 20.28
N GLY A 68 20.28 -11.68 19.50
CA GLY A 68 20.78 -12.82 18.75
C GLY A 68 20.08 -13.08 17.42
N ILE A 69 19.24 -12.16 16.92
CA ILE A 69 18.69 -12.23 15.57
C ILE A 69 19.65 -11.49 14.63
N LYS A 70 20.31 -12.25 13.76
CA LYS A 70 21.20 -11.66 12.75
C LYS A 70 20.39 -10.90 11.71
N VAL A 71 20.74 -9.64 11.49
CA VAL A 71 20.22 -8.80 10.39
C VAL A 71 21.26 -8.82 9.26
N LYS A 72 20.89 -9.38 8.10
CA LYS A 72 21.75 -9.47 6.91
C LYS A 72 21.91 -8.13 6.22
N ASP A 73 20.80 -7.43 6.00
CA ASP A 73 20.75 -6.04 5.56
C ASP A 73 19.35 -5.46 5.86
N VAL A 74 19.21 -4.15 5.62
CA VAL A 74 17.93 -3.46 5.64
C VAL A 74 17.66 -2.80 4.29
N ARG A 75 16.42 -2.88 3.81
CA ARG A 75 16.02 -2.36 2.50
C ARG A 75 14.76 -1.53 2.57
N LEU A 76 14.70 -0.46 1.78
CA LEU A 76 13.48 0.26 1.47
C LEU A 76 12.82 -0.40 0.25
N ASN A 77 11.51 -0.67 0.32
CA ASN A 77 10.75 -1.36 -0.72
C ASN A 77 9.49 -0.56 -1.12
N GLY A 78 8.70 -1.15 -2.02
CA GLY A 78 7.35 -0.69 -2.33
C GLY A 78 7.34 0.58 -3.19
N SER A 79 6.21 1.28 -3.17
CA SER A 79 6.07 2.53 -3.95
C SER A 79 7.07 3.62 -3.55
N THR A 80 7.58 3.54 -2.32
CA THR A 80 8.56 4.50 -1.80
C THR A 80 9.93 4.33 -2.46
N ALA A 81 10.36 3.08 -2.70
CA ALA A 81 11.58 2.83 -3.47
C ALA A 81 11.46 3.36 -4.91
N SER A 82 10.32 3.12 -5.57
CA SER A 82 10.06 3.65 -6.91
C SER A 82 10.10 5.18 -6.95
N HIS A 83 9.49 5.86 -5.96
CA HIS A 83 9.51 7.32 -5.82
C HIS A 83 10.92 7.89 -5.62
N VAL A 84 11.77 7.19 -4.86
CA VAL A 84 13.18 7.57 -4.70
C VAL A 84 13.90 7.50 -6.04
N LEU A 85 13.64 6.47 -6.85
CA LEU A 85 14.32 6.27 -8.14
C LEU A 85 13.87 7.27 -9.21
N VAL A 86 12.57 7.52 -9.33
CA VAL A 86 11.97 8.43 -10.32
C VAL A 86 11.03 9.39 -9.62
N GLN A 87 11.27 10.69 -9.78
CA GLN A 87 10.41 11.73 -9.22
C GLN A 87 9.09 11.83 -10.00
N ASP A 88 8.00 12.23 -9.33
CA ASP A 88 6.73 12.61 -9.98
C ASP A 88 6.12 11.57 -10.93
N ILE A 89 6.16 10.29 -10.55
CA ILE A 89 5.51 9.17 -11.26
C ILE A 89 3.96 9.33 -11.32
N GLY A 90 3.44 10.39 -10.69
CA GLY A 90 2.05 10.83 -10.72
C GLY A 90 1.23 10.33 -9.53
N TRP A 91 1.81 9.55 -8.61
CA TRP A 91 1.10 9.05 -7.42
C TRP A 91 1.94 9.32 -6.18
N SER A 92 1.26 9.66 -5.07
CA SER A 92 1.91 9.71 -3.77
C SER A 92 2.44 8.33 -3.36
N TYR A 93 3.67 8.27 -2.86
CA TYR A 93 4.15 7.07 -2.18
C TYR A 93 3.40 6.96 -0.85
N LYS A 94 2.87 5.76 -0.58
CA LYS A 94 1.95 5.52 0.54
C LYS A 94 2.73 5.00 1.73
N ASP A 95 2.89 3.69 1.77
CA ASP A 95 3.50 3.00 2.89
C ASP A 95 5.03 3.08 2.80
N LEU A 96 5.64 3.28 3.96
CA LEU A 96 7.07 3.30 4.16
C LEU A 96 7.51 1.87 4.48
N ASP A 97 7.65 1.08 3.42
CA ASP A 97 7.96 -0.35 3.50
C ASP A 97 9.45 -0.58 3.75
N ILE A 98 9.79 -1.02 4.96
CA ILE A 98 11.15 -1.42 5.32
C ILE A 98 11.23 -2.94 5.46
N ILE A 99 12.16 -3.55 4.74
CA ILE A 99 12.48 -4.98 4.83
C ILE A 99 13.77 -5.15 5.62
N PHE A 100 13.70 -5.85 6.74
CA PHE A 100 14.85 -6.41 7.44
C PHE A 100 15.04 -7.85 6.95
N ARG A 101 16.15 -8.14 6.27
CA ARG A 101 16.50 -9.54 5.99
C ARG A 101 17.12 -10.13 7.24
N VAL A 102 16.45 -11.10 7.85
CA VAL A 102 16.81 -11.68 9.14
C VAL A 102 16.84 -13.20 9.09
N ASP A 103 17.62 -13.83 9.97
CA ASP A 103 17.58 -15.29 10.12
C ASP A 103 16.52 -15.67 11.17
N LEU A 104 15.41 -16.28 10.72
CA LEU A 104 14.29 -16.73 11.58
C LEU A 104 14.05 -18.25 11.48
N PRO A 105 15.01 -19.09 11.89
CA PRO A 105 14.91 -20.55 11.77
C PRO A 105 13.84 -21.15 12.68
N LEU A 106 13.50 -20.47 13.79
CA LEU A 106 12.58 -20.95 14.82
C LEU A 106 11.41 -20.00 15.01
N GLU A 107 10.24 -20.53 15.34
CA GLU A 107 9.04 -19.74 15.59
C GLU A 107 9.19 -18.74 16.74
N SER A 108 10.02 -19.06 17.74
CA SER A 108 10.34 -18.15 18.87
C SER A 108 10.95 -16.83 18.41
N GLY A 109 11.67 -16.82 17.28
CA GLY A 109 12.23 -15.60 16.69
C GLY A 109 11.16 -14.57 16.32
N PHE A 110 9.97 -15.01 15.93
CA PHE A 110 8.86 -14.10 15.58
C PHE A 110 8.31 -13.35 16.78
N GLN A 111 8.25 -14.03 17.93
CA GLN A 111 7.85 -13.39 19.19
C GLN A 111 8.90 -12.38 19.63
N LEU A 112 10.18 -12.72 19.48
CA LEU A 112 11.29 -11.81 19.78
C LEU A 112 11.28 -10.56 18.88
N VAL A 113 11.05 -10.71 17.57
CA VAL A 113 10.89 -9.59 16.63
C VAL A 113 9.77 -8.66 17.09
N LYS A 114 8.61 -9.22 17.43
CA LYS A 114 7.47 -8.45 17.92
C LYS A 114 7.82 -7.69 19.21
N ASP A 115 8.48 -8.33 20.15
CA ASP A 115 8.86 -7.70 21.42
C ASP A 115 9.90 -6.59 21.23
N VAL A 116 10.85 -6.77 20.30
CA VAL A 116 11.82 -5.74 19.93
C VAL A 116 11.12 -4.51 19.33
N VAL A 117 10.22 -4.70 18.37
CA VAL A 117 9.52 -3.57 17.73
C VAL A 117 8.63 -2.84 18.73
N LEU A 118 7.85 -3.57 19.54
CA LEU A 118 6.99 -2.95 20.55
C LEU A 118 7.81 -2.23 21.62
N GLY A 119 8.93 -2.82 22.08
CA GLY A 119 9.84 -2.16 23.02
C GLY A 119 10.45 -0.87 22.44
N THR A 120 10.70 -0.85 21.13
CA THR A 120 11.21 0.33 20.41
C THR A 120 10.19 1.48 20.37
N LEU A 121 8.89 1.18 20.27
CA LEU A 121 7.85 2.21 20.31
C LEU A 121 7.78 2.94 21.66
N LEU A 122 8.19 2.29 22.76
CA LEU A 122 8.21 2.89 24.10
C LEU A 122 9.20 4.06 24.19
N ASP A 123 10.28 4.02 23.42
CA ASP A 123 11.30 5.06 23.43
C ASP A 123 10.86 6.32 22.69
N PHE A 124 9.99 6.18 21.69
CA PHE A 124 9.39 7.28 20.93
C PHE A 124 8.24 8.00 21.67
N LEU A 125 7.84 7.52 22.85
CA LEU A 125 6.83 8.23 23.65
C LEU A 125 7.38 9.59 24.13
N PRO A 126 6.57 10.65 24.07
CA PRO A 126 6.98 11.99 24.47
C PRO A 126 7.33 12.08 25.95
N GLU A 127 8.13 13.09 26.30
CA GLU A 127 8.48 13.38 27.68
C GLU A 127 7.22 13.63 28.54
N GLY A 128 7.20 13.08 29.75
CA GLY A 128 6.05 13.17 30.66
C GLY A 128 5.09 11.97 30.64
N VAL A 129 5.23 11.04 29.68
CA VAL A 129 4.48 9.78 29.69
C VAL A 129 5.11 8.79 30.68
N ASN A 130 4.31 8.25 31.60
CA ASN A 130 4.77 7.21 32.51
C ASN A 130 4.95 5.87 31.76
N LYS A 131 6.19 5.59 31.36
CA LYS A 131 6.57 4.39 30.59
C LYS A 131 6.43 3.08 31.40
N GLU A 132 6.52 3.13 32.74
CA GLU A 132 6.48 1.94 33.60
C GLU A 132 5.11 1.25 33.62
N LYS A 133 4.03 2.01 33.37
CA LYS A 133 2.66 1.48 33.33
C LYS A 133 2.27 0.94 31.95
N ILE A 134 3.11 1.10 30.94
CA ILE A 134 2.78 0.77 29.56
C ILE A 134 3.33 -0.62 29.23
N THR A 135 2.41 -1.55 28.94
CA THR A 135 2.78 -2.91 28.57
C THR A 135 2.97 -3.04 27.05
N PRO A 136 3.74 -4.04 26.57
CA PRO A 136 3.84 -4.33 25.13
C PRO A 136 2.48 -4.61 24.48
N MET A 137 1.55 -5.22 25.21
CA MET A 137 0.19 -5.48 24.70
C MET A 137 -0.59 -4.18 24.47
N THR A 138 -0.44 -3.21 25.38
CA THR A 138 -1.02 -1.88 25.22
C THR A 138 -0.47 -1.18 23.97
N LEU A 139 0.86 -1.19 23.77
CA LEU A 139 1.48 -0.59 22.57
C LEU A 139 1.00 -1.25 21.27
N LYS A 140 0.82 -2.58 21.29
CA LYS A 140 0.25 -3.32 20.16
C LYS A 140 -1.16 -2.84 19.84
N GLU A 141 -2.06 -2.74 20.82
CA GLU A 141 -3.45 -2.35 20.58
C GLU A 141 -3.58 -0.89 20.11
N VAL A 142 -2.67 -0.04 20.56
CA VAL A 142 -2.69 1.40 20.34
C VAL A 142 -2.07 1.81 19.01
N TYR A 143 -0.87 1.32 18.69
CA TYR A 143 -0.06 1.82 17.58
C TYR A 143 0.04 0.86 16.39
N VAL A 144 -0.21 -0.44 16.60
CA VAL A 144 -0.12 -1.44 15.53
C VAL A 144 -1.47 -1.56 14.83
N GLN A 145 -1.50 -1.20 13.54
CA GLN A 145 -2.67 -1.34 12.71
C GLN A 145 -2.84 -2.78 12.21
N LYS A 146 -1.74 -3.43 11.83
CA LYS A 146 -1.75 -4.76 11.25
C LYS A 146 -0.51 -5.55 11.68
N LEU A 147 -0.73 -6.80 12.05
CA LEU A 147 0.33 -7.74 12.41
C LEU A 147 0.11 -9.04 11.64
N VAL A 148 1.12 -9.51 10.92
CA VAL A 148 1.07 -10.74 10.14
C VAL A 148 2.26 -11.61 10.48
N LYS A 149 2.02 -12.90 10.71
CA LYS A 149 3.05 -13.92 10.85
C LYS A 149 2.82 -15.00 9.80
N VAL A 150 3.83 -15.26 8.98
CA VAL A 150 3.84 -16.38 8.03
C VAL A 150 5.02 -17.27 8.36
N TYR A 151 4.74 -18.52 8.72
CA TYR A 151 5.73 -19.53 9.04
C TYR A 151 5.36 -20.83 8.35
N THR A 152 5.91 -21.03 7.16
CA THR A 152 5.73 -22.20 6.30
C THR A 152 7.09 -22.69 5.80
N GLU A 153 7.12 -23.78 5.05
CA GLU A 153 8.37 -24.29 4.46
C GLU A 153 8.97 -23.32 3.44
N GLN A 154 8.14 -22.63 2.65
CA GLN A 154 8.58 -21.74 1.57
C GLN A 154 8.65 -20.27 2.00
N ASP A 155 7.70 -19.83 2.83
CA ASP A 155 7.57 -18.45 3.28
C ASP A 155 7.72 -18.35 4.81
N ARG A 156 8.71 -17.58 5.26
CA ARG A 156 9.01 -17.29 6.66
C ARG A 156 9.26 -15.79 6.82
N TRP A 157 8.23 -15.07 7.24
CA TRP A 157 8.31 -13.62 7.40
C TRP A 157 7.24 -13.07 8.35
N SER A 158 7.55 -11.94 8.96
CA SER A 158 6.66 -11.18 9.85
C SER A 158 6.44 -9.78 9.29
N LEU A 159 5.30 -9.17 9.56
CA LEU A 159 5.00 -7.78 9.21
C LEU A 159 4.30 -7.09 10.37
N ILE A 160 4.79 -5.91 10.72
CA ILE A 160 4.20 -5.02 11.71
C ILE A 160 3.99 -3.66 11.04
N SER A 161 2.73 -3.29 10.84
CA SER A 161 2.32 -2.01 10.24
C SER A 161 1.86 -1.06 11.33
N LEU A 162 2.50 0.10 11.40
CA LEU A 162 2.21 1.16 12.37
C LEU A 162 1.22 2.16 11.77
N SER A 163 0.22 2.55 12.56
CA SER A 163 -0.91 3.34 12.10
C SER A 163 -0.50 4.77 11.72
N ASN A 164 -0.82 5.19 10.50
CA ASN A 164 -0.79 6.58 10.10
C ASN A 164 -2.11 6.97 9.45
N ASN A 165 -2.86 7.86 10.11
CA ASN A 165 -4.19 8.28 9.67
C ASN A 165 -4.16 9.05 8.33
N ASN A 166 -2.97 9.50 7.89
CA ASN A 166 -2.78 10.16 6.60
C ASN A 166 -2.48 9.18 5.46
N GLY A 167 -2.57 7.86 5.70
CA GLY A 167 -2.34 6.82 4.69
C GLY A 167 -0.88 6.50 4.39
N ARG A 168 0.06 7.00 5.21
CA ARG A 168 1.50 6.70 5.10
C ARG A 168 1.97 5.80 6.23
N ASN A 169 1.53 4.55 6.23
CA ASN A 169 1.85 3.64 7.32
C ASN A 169 3.34 3.29 7.29
N VAL A 170 3.93 3.05 8.46
CA VAL A 170 5.29 2.53 8.55
C VAL A 170 5.19 1.01 8.65
N GLU A 171 5.62 0.31 7.60
CA GLU A 171 5.56 -1.16 7.56
C GLU A 171 6.95 -1.75 7.77
N LEU A 172 7.13 -2.42 8.90
CA LEU A 172 8.35 -3.14 9.24
C LEU A 172 8.16 -4.61 8.92
N LYS A 173 8.82 -5.08 7.87
CA LYS A 173 8.76 -6.46 7.39
C LYS A 173 10.07 -7.17 7.71
N PHE A 174 9.98 -8.33 8.35
CA PHE A 174 11.12 -9.14 8.77
C PHE A 174 11.11 -10.43 7.96
N VAL A 175 12.05 -10.60 7.05
CA VAL A 175 12.03 -11.64 6.02
C VAL A 175 13.22 -12.58 6.19
N ASP A 176 12.94 -13.86 6.43
CA ASP A 176 13.91 -14.95 6.32
C ASP A 176 13.83 -15.57 4.93
N SER A 177 12.64 -16.02 4.53
CA SER A 177 12.35 -16.51 3.18
C SER A 177 11.01 -15.98 2.68
N ILE A 178 10.98 -15.54 1.42
CA ILE A 178 9.73 -15.15 0.75
C ILE A 178 9.81 -15.50 -0.74
N ARG A 179 8.83 -16.25 -1.21
CA ARG A 179 8.77 -16.72 -2.59
C ARG A 179 8.39 -15.60 -3.56
N ARG A 180 7.37 -14.81 -3.19
CA ARG A 180 6.77 -13.76 -4.01
C ARG A 180 7.25 -12.39 -3.55
N GLN A 181 8.20 -11.82 -4.29
CA GLN A 181 8.84 -10.55 -3.92
C GLN A 181 8.30 -9.34 -4.69
N PHE A 182 7.65 -9.57 -5.83
CA PHE A 182 7.07 -8.52 -6.67
C PHE A 182 5.87 -9.05 -7.44
N GLU A 183 5.01 -8.15 -7.92
CA GLU A 183 3.91 -8.48 -8.82
C GLU A 183 4.18 -7.97 -10.25
N PHE A 184 4.63 -6.72 -10.36
CA PHE A 184 5.05 -6.08 -11.60
C PHE A 184 6.49 -5.52 -11.47
N SER A 185 7.09 -5.15 -12.59
CA SER A 185 8.43 -4.57 -12.63
C SER A 185 8.53 -3.25 -11.86
N VAL A 186 7.50 -2.42 -11.93
CA VAL A 186 7.44 -1.08 -11.35
C VAL A 186 7.41 -1.04 -9.81
N ASP A 187 7.09 -2.16 -9.17
CA ASP A 187 7.11 -2.35 -7.71
C ASP A 187 8.20 -3.32 -7.23
N SER A 188 9.17 -3.63 -8.10
CA SER A 188 10.22 -4.62 -7.82
C SER A 188 11.49 -4.02 -7.21
N PHE A 189 11.52 -2.73 -6.93
CA PHE A 189 12.72 -2.05 -6.47
C PHE A 189 12.91 -2.19 -4.97
N GLN A 190 14.13 -2.54 -4.57
CA GLN A 190 14.58 -2.53 -3.19
C GLN A 190 15.89 -1.75 -3.08
N ILE A 191 15.96 -0.76 -2.20
CA ILE A 191 17.15 0.06 -1.99
C ILE A 191 17.84 -0.37 -0.71
N VAL A 192 19.11 -0.79 -0.79
CA VAL A 192 19.90 -1.23 0.35
C VAL A 192 20.29 -0.01 1.20
N LEU A 193 19.89 -0.01 2.47
CA LEU A 193 20.04 1.13 3.35
C LEU A 193 21.34 1.11 4.17
N ASP A 194 22.03 -0.03 4.26
CA ASP A 194 23.18 -0.24 5.15
C ASP A 194 24.26 0.84 5.05
N SER A 195 24.74 1.16 3.84
CA SER A 195 25.74 2.22 3.62
C SER A 195 25.29 3.58 4.17
N LEU A 196 24.00 3.89 4.02
CA LEU A 196 23.42 5.16 4.42
C LEU A 196 23.17 5.23 5.93
N LEU A 197 22.72 4.12 6.54
CA LEU A 197 22.58 4.02 7.99
C LEU A 197 23.95 4.13 8.68
N SER A 198 24.98 3.45 8.16
CA SER A 198 26.35 3.58 8.67
C SER A 198 26.87 5.02 8.54
N PHE A 199 26.54 5.72 7.44
CA PHE A 199 26.91 7.12 7.29
C PHE A 199 26.30 8.01 8.38
N TYR A 200 25.04 7.78 8.77
CA TYR A 200 24.41 8.53 9.88
C TYR A 200 25.10 8.28 11.23
N ASP A 201 25.60 7.06 11.47
CA ASP A 201 26.29 6.73 12.71
C ASP A 201 27.69 7.35 12.80
N PHE A 202 28.43 7.39 11.68
CA PHE A 202 29.81 7.92 11.65
C PHE A 202 29.89 9.44 11.44
N SER A 203 28.90 10.05 10.80
CA SER A 203 28.92 11.47 10.45
C SER A 203 27.63 12.20 10.83
N PRO A 204 27.25 12.22 12.12
CA PRO A 204 26.02 12.88 12.57
C PRO A 204 26.05 14.41 12.41
N GLU A 205 27.24 15.02 12.43
CA GLU A 205 27.42 16.48 12.39
C GLU A 205 27.56 17.05 10.96
N ASN A 206 27.93 16.23 9.97
CA ASN A 206 28.08 16.72 8.60
C ASN A 206 26.88 16.30 7.74
N PRO A 207 26.12 17.26 7.19
CA PRO A 207 25.05 16.95 6.25
C PRO A 207 25.63 16.36 4.96
N MET A 208 24.87 15.47 4.32
CA MET A 208 25.26 14.94 3.01
C MET A 208 25.30 16.05 1.95
N SER A 209 26.24 15.92 1.03
CA SER A 209 26.37 16.80 -0.13
C SER A 209 26.72 16.00 -1.39
N SER A 210 26.60 16.64 -2.56
CA SER A 210 26.93 16.01 -3.83
C SER A 210 28.37 15.47 -3.90
N HIS A 211 29.30 16.05 -3.13
CA HIS A 211 30.70 15.59 -3.07
C HIS A 211 31.00 14.69 -1.87
N PHE A 212 30.06 14.55 -0.93
CA PHE A 212 30.22 13.77 0.29
C PHE A 212 28.91 13.05 0.63
N HIS A 213 28.75 11.86 0.09
CA HIS A 213 27.61 10.97 0.33
C HIS A 213 28.04 9.50 0.18
N PRO A 214 27.35 8.57 0.86
CA PRO A 214 27.66 7.15 0.73
C PRO A 214 27.20 6.61 -0.62
N THR A 215 27.89 5.58 -1.11
CA THR A 215 27.43 4.81 -2.26
C THR A 215 26.25 3.92 -1.85
N VAL A 216 25.09 4.18 -2.43
CA VAL A 216 23.85 3.42 -2.18
C VAL A 216 23.52 2.58 -3.41
N VAL A 217 23.12 1.32 -3.18
CA VAL A 217 22.79 0.36 -4.23
C VAL A 217 21.30 0.05 -4.21
N GLY A 218 20.68 0.11 -5.39
CA GLY A 218 19.34 -0.40 -5.62
C GLY A 218 19.40 -1.76 -6.31
N GLU A 219 18.47 -2.65 -5.96
CA GLU A 219 18.24 -3.93 -6.59
C GLU A 219 16.83 -3.97 -7.18
N SER A 220 16.68 -4.57 -8.35
CA SER A 220 15.38 -4.94 -8.90
C SER A 220 15.18 -6.45 -8.78
N VAL A 221 14.22 -6.87 -7.95
CA VAL A 221 13.88 -8.29 -7.80
C VAL A 221 13.12 -8.85 -9.01
N TYR A 222 12.76 -7.99 -9.99
CA TYR A 222 12.32 -8.39 -11.33
C TYR A 222 13.46 -8.98 -12.17
N GLY A 223 14.71 -8.76 -11.75
CA GLY A 223 15.92 -9.39 -12.25
C GLY A 223 16.78 -8.49 -13.13
N ASP A 224 16.23 -7.42 -13.70
CA ASP A 224 16.98 -6.43 -14.48
C ASP A 224 16.60 -5.04 -14.00
N PHE A 225 17.60 -4.31 -13.47
CA PHE A 225 17.38 -2.98 -12.91
C PHE A 225 17.07 -1.96 -14.00
N GLY A 226 17.83 -1.98 -15.10
CA GLY A 226 17.69 -1.04 -16.20
C GLY A 226 16.33 -1.17 -16.89
N ALA A 227 15.92 -2.41 -17.19
CA ALA A 227 14.62 -2.67 -17.79
C ALA A 227 13.46 -2.26 -16.86
N SER A 228 13.57 -2.52 -15.55
CA SER A 228 12.54 -2.10 -14.59
C SER A 228 12.46 -0.58 -14.48
N LEU A 229 13.62 0.10 -14.50
CA LEU A 229 13.67 1.56 -14.47
C LEU A 229 13.06 2.17 -15.72
N ASP A 230 13.33 1.61 -16.90
CA ASP A 230 12.71 2.01 -18.16
C ASP A 230 11.18 1.84 -18.09
N HIS A 231 10.70 0.69 -17.60
CA HIS A 231 9.27 0.49 -17.40
C HIS A 231 8.66 1.53 -16.45
N LEU A 232 9.36 1.91 -15.38
CA LEU A 232 8.89 2.93 -14.45
C LEU A 232 8.82 4.32 -15.09
N MET A 233 9.85 4.71 -15.85
CA MET A 233 9.92 6.01 -16.53
C MET A 233 8.91 6.14 -17.65
N ASN A 234 8.67 5.07 -18.42
CA ASN A 234 7.76 5.04 -19.55
C ASN A 234 6.33 4.59 -19.19
N LYS A 235 6.04 4.42 -17.89
CA LYS A 235 4.75 3.94 -17.37
C LYS A 235 4.29 2.63 -18.02
N LEU A 236 5.17 1.63 -18.07
CA LEU A 236 4.89 0.31 -18.64
C LEU A 236 4.59 -0.71 -17.55
N ILE A 237 3.60 -1.57 -17.80
CA ILE A 237 3.24 -2.70 -16.94
C ILE A 237 3.87 -3.95 -17.53
N ALA A 238 4.76 -4.59 -16.78
CA ALA A 238 5.40 -5.84 -17.17
C ALA A 238 5.51 -6.79 -15.97
N THR A 239 5.42 -8.09 -16.23
CA THR A 239 5.69 -9.14 -15.25
C THR A 239 6.35 -10.34 -15.93
N LYS A 240 7.27 -11.02 -15.24
CA LYS A 240 7.95 -12.25 -15.71
C LYS A 240 7.39 -13.51 -15.06
N ARG A 241 6.60 -13.37 -13.99
CA ARG A 241 6.09 -14.46 -13.16
C ARG A 241 4.57 -14.35 -12.98
N PRO A 242 3.79 -14.41 -14.07
CA PRO A 242 2.33 -14.31 -13.98
C PRO A 242 1.71 -15.37 -13.06
N GLU A 243 2.33 -16.55 -12.97
CA GLU A 243 1.91 -17.67 -12.12
C GLU A 243 2.01 -17.38 -10.61
N GLU A 244 2.77 -16.36 -10.22
CA GLU A 244 2.90 -15.95 -8.83
C GLU A 244 1.89 -14.88 -8.42
N ILE A 245 1.18 -14.26 -9.38
CA ILE A 245 0.19 -13.23 -9.11
C ILE A 245 -1.02 -13.86 -8.42
N ARG A 246 -1.44 -13.27 -7.29
CA ARG A 246 -2.64 -13.64 -6.53
C ARG A 246 -3.81 -12.71 -6.87
N GLY A 247 -4.98 -12.94 -6.30
CA GLY A 247 -6.19 -12.15 -6.57
C GLY A 247 -6.01 -10.65 -6.36
N GLY A 248 -5.18 -10.25 -5.40
CA GLY A 248 -4.83 -8.83 -5.19
C GLY A 248 -4.15 -8.16 -6.40
N GLY A 249 -3.50 -8.94 -7.27
CA GLY A 249 -2.83 -8.44 -8.46
C GLY A 249 -3.78 -7.84 -9.48
N LEU A 250 -5.03 -8.30 -9.56
CA LEU A 250 -6.06 -7.66 -10.38
C LEU A 250 -6.30 -6.21 -9.93
N LEU A 251 -6.45 -6.00 -8.61
CA LEU A 251 -6.67 -4.68 -8.04
C LEU A 251 -5.47 -3.77 -8.29
N LYS A 252 -4.24 -4.30 -8.13
CA LYS A 252 -3.02 -3.56 -8.43
C LYS A 252 -2.86 -3.23 -9.92
N TYR A 253 -3.20 -4.16 -10.80
CA TYR A 253 -3.20 -3.92 -12.24
C TYR A 253 -4.17 -2.80 -12.64
N CYS A 254 -5.42 -2.85 -12.18
CA CYS A 254 -6.39 -1.78 -12.43
C CYS A 254 -5.94 -0.44 -11.83
N ASN A 255 -5.18 -0.48 -10.73
CA ASN A 255 -4.59 0.70 -10.14
C ASN A 255 -3.47 1.28 -11.01
N LEU A 256 -2.63 0.44 -11.62
CA LEU A 256 -1.65 0.88 -12.63
C LEU A 256 -2.35 1.55 -13.83
N LEU A 257 -3.41 0.93 -14.33
CA LEU A 257 -4.19 1.47 -15.45
C LEU A 257 -4.83 2.84 -15.15
N VAL A 258 -5.43 3.05 -13.97
CA VAL A 258 -6.10 4.33 -13.65
C VAL A 258 -5.14 5.52 -13.58
N ARG A 259 -3.84 5.27 -13.54
CA ARG A 259 -2.83 6.33 -13.54
C ARG A 259 -1.88 6.23 -14.73
N ASP A 260 -2.46 5.85 -15.86
CA ASP A 260 -1.87 5.92 -17.19
C ASP A 260 -0.72 4.95 -17.47
N PHE A 261 -0.54 3.91 -16.64
CA PHE A 261 0.36 2.83 -17.02
C PHE A 261 -0.28 1.96 -18.09
N ARG A 262 0.54 1.46 -19.01
CA ARG A 262 0.12 0.65 -20.15
C ARG A 262 0.84 -0.69 -20.17
N PRO A 263 0.16 -1.79 -20.50
CA PRO A 263 0.81 -3.07 -20.81
C PRO A 263 1.95 -2.91 -21.82
N THR A 264 3.05 -3.64 -21.62
CA THR A 264 4.11 -3.75 -22.64
C THR A 264 3.62 -4.43 -23.92
N SER A 265 2.64 -5.33 -23.81
CA SER A 265 1.99 -6.01 -24.93
C SER A 265 0.50 -6.19 -24.63
N GLU A 266 -0.37 -5.60 -25.45
CA GLU A 266 -1.83 -5.74 -25.27
C GLU A 266 -2.30 -7.19 -25.45
N GLU A 267 -1.68 -7.95 -26.34
CA GLU A 267 -2.06 -9.33 -26.64
C GLU A 267 -1.76 -10.26 -25.46
N GLU A 268 -0.55 -10.16 -24.90
CA GLU A 268 -0.15 -10.95 -23.73
C GLU A 268 -0.99 -10.58 -22.51
N PHE A 269 -1.27 -9.28 -22.31
CA PHE A 269 -2.05 -8.82 -21.17
C PHE A 269 -3.52 -9.21 -21.25
N LYS A 270 -4.11 -9.40 -22.45
CA LYS A 270 -5.43 -10.04 -22.54
C LYS A 270 -5.46 -11.46 -22.00
N GLY A 271 -4.35 -12.19 -22.11
CA GLY A 271 -4.18 -13.49 -21.45
C GLY A 271 -4.02 -13.33 -19.94
N LEU A 272 -3.20 -12.38 -19.52
CA LEU A 272 -2.92 -12.11 -18.11
C LEU A 272 -4.14 -11.59 -17.34
N GLU A 273 -4.98 -10.75 -17.95
CA GLU A 273 -6.23 -10.27 -17.35
C GLU A 273 -7.17 -11.43 -17.05
N ARG A 274 -7.33 -12.39 -17.97
CA ARG A 274 -8.12 -13.61 -17.74
C ARG A 274 -7.57 -14.41 -16.56
N TYR A 275 -6.25 -14.51 -16.46
CA TYR A 275 -5.58 -15.15 -15.33
C TYR A 275 -5.85 -14.41 -14.01
N MET A 276 -5.65 -13.10 -13.98
CA MET A 276 -5.87 -12.25 -12.81
C MET A 276 -7.33 -12.28 -12.34
N CYS A 277 -8.30 -12.20 -13.26
CA CYS A 277 -9.72 -12.36 -12.94
C CYS A 277 -10.01 -13.74 -12.36
N SER A 278 -9.53 -14.81 -12.99
CA SER A 278 -9.72 -16.18 -12.47
C SER A 278 -9.11 -16.34 -11.08
N ARG A 279 -7.89 -15.84 -10.86
CA ARG A 279 -7.22 -15.89 -9.57
C ARG A 279 -7.92 -15.05 -8.50
N PHE A 280 -8.50 -13.91 -8.88
CA PHE A 280 -9.33 -13.09 -7.99
C PHE A 280 -10.54 -13.87 -7.48
N PHE A 281 -11.29 -14.56 -8.34
CA PHE A 281 -12.43 -15.36 -7.92
C PHE A 281 -12.04 -16.60 -7.10
N ILE A 282 -10.89 -17.21 -7.38
CA ILE A 282 -10.43 -18.37 -6.59
C ILE A 282 -9.95 -17.92 -5.20
N ASP A 283 -9.27 -16.78 -5.11
CA ASP A 283 -8.76 -16.27 -3.83
C ASP A 283 -9.87 -15.59 -2.99
N PHE A 284 -10.91 -15.04 -3.64
CA PHE A 284 -12.05 -14.37 -3.00
C PHE A 284 -13.38 -14.90 -3.58
N PRO A 285 -13.78 -16.14 -3.25
CA PRO A 285 -14.98 -16.75 -3.83
C PRO A 285 -16.29 -16.12 -3.32
N ASP A 286 -16.28 -15.59 -2.09
CA ASP A 286 -17.47 -14.99 -1.47
C ASP A 286 -17.62 -13.50 -1.82
N ILE A 287 -18.86 -13.07 -2.09
CA ILE A 287 -19.14 -11.67 -2.45
C ILE A 287 -18.89 -10.69 -1.30
N GLY A 288 -19.11 -11.11 -0.05
CA GLY A 288 -18.82 -10.31 1.14
C GLY A 288 -17.33 -10.15 1.38
N GLU A 289 -16.52 -11.16 1.05
CA GLU A 289 -15.05 -11.05 1.00
C GLU A 289 -14.59 -10.09 -0.08
N GLN A 290 -15.13 -10.20 -1.30
CA GLN A 290 -14.82 -9.28 -2.40
C GLN A 290 -15.15 -7.83 -2.04
N GLN A 291 -16.32 -7.59 -1.42
CA GLN A 291 -16.72 -6.26 -0.95
C GLN A 291 -15.72 -5.71 0.08
N ARG A 292 -15.44 -6.45 1.15
CA ARG A 292 -14.48 -6.03 2.18
C ARG A 292 -13.11 -5.74 1.59
N LYS A 293 -12.66 -6.57 0.63
CA LYS A 293 -11.36 -6.41 0.00
C LYS A 293 -11.30 -5.16 -0.88
N LEU A 294 -12.35 -4.92 -1.66
CA LEU A 294 -12.47 -3.73 -2.52
C LEU A 294 -12.54 -2.44 -1.68
N GLU A 295 -13.38 -2.42 -0.65
CA GLU A 295 -13.51 -1.26 0.25
C GLU A 295 -12.20 -0.96 0.96
N ALA A 296 -11.52 -1.97 1.51
CA ALA A 296 -10.21 -1.81 2.13
C ALA A 296 -9.15 -1.30 1.12
N TYR A 297 -9.20 -1.77 -0.12
CA TYR A 297 -8.28 -1.32 -1.18
C TYR A 297 -8.52 0.16 -1.51
N LEU A 298 -9.78 0.59 -1.67
CA LEU A 298 -10.14 1.99 -1.93
C LEU A 298 -9.71 2.91 -0.77
N GLN A 299 -9.95 2.48 0.47
CA GLN A 299 -9.57 3.23 1.66
C GLN A 299 -8.05 3.36 1.80
N SER A 300 -7.29 2.34 1.42
CA SER A 300 -5.82 2.36 1.55
C SER A 300 -5.15 3.08 0.37
N HIS A 301 -5.66 2.92 -0.85
CA HIS A 301 -4.98 3.37 -2.06
C HIS A 301 -5.52 4.67 -2.67
N PHE A 302 -6.58 5.28 -2.14
CA PHE A 302 -7.15 6.50 -2.71
C PHE A 302 -7.43 7.58 -1.65
N VAL A 303 -6.67 7.58 -0.54
CA VAL A 303 -6.71 8.66 0.46
C VAL A 303 -6.30 9.98 -0.21
N GLY A 304 -7.19 10.98 -0.17
CA GLY A 304 -6.96 12.28 -0.81
C GLY A 304 -7.17 12.29 -2.33
N GLU A 305 -7.44 11.13 -2.95
CA GLU A 305 -7.68 10.97 -4.40
C GLU A 305 -9.12 10.50 -4.67
N GLU A 306 -10.09 11.14 -4.03
CA GLU A 306 -11.50 10.72 -4.08
C GLU A 306 -12.01 10.61 -5.52
N LYS A 307 -11.69 11.58 -6.37
CA LYS A 307 -12.10 11.61 -7.79
C LYS A 307 -11.65 10.35 -8.54
N SER A 308 -10.42 9.90 -8.32
CA SER A 308 -9.82 8.74 -8.98
C SER A 308 -10.44 7.41 -8.55
N LYS A 309 -11.16 7.35 -7.41
CA LYS A 309 -11.86 6.12 -6.99
C LYS A 309 -12.90 5.67 -8.00
N TYR A 310 -13.64 6.62 -8.59
CA TYR A 310 -14.67 6.30 -9.59
C TYR A 310 -14.03 5.73 -10.86
N ASP A 311 -13.01 6.40 -11.39
CA ASP A 311 -12.29 5.97 -12.59
C ASP A 311 -11.66 4.58 -12.40
N TYR A 312 -11.08 4.33 -11.23
CA TYR A 312 -10.55 3.02 -10.86
C TYR A 312 -11.64 1.93 -10.87
N LEU A 313 -12.80 2.21 -10.28
CA LEU A 313 -13.92 1.27 -10.26
C LEU A 313 -14.46 0.99 -11.67
N MET A 314 -14.49 1.99 -12.55
CA MET A 314 -14.88 1.81 -13.95
C MET A 314 -13.88 0.96 -14.72
N ILE A 315 -12.57 1.15 -14.48
CA ILE A 315 -11.52 0.30 -15.06
C ILE A 315 -11.64 -1.13 -14.55
N LEU A 316 -11.79 -1.32 -13.23
CA LEU A 316 -11.98 -2.65 -12.64
C LEU A 316 -13.22 -3.34 -13.22
N ARG A 317 -14.33 -2.61 -13.35
CA ARG A 317 -15.56 -3.10 -13.97
C ARG A 317 -15.33 -3.53 -15.42
N ARG A 318 -14.59 -2.74 -16.21
CA ARG A 318 -14.26 -3.05 -17.61
C ARG A 318 -13.45 -4.33 -17.71
N VAL A 319 -12.35 -4.43 -16.96
CA VAL A 319 -11.46 -5.62 -16.97
C VAL A 319 -12.22 -6.86 -16.53
N VAL A 320 -13.01 -6.80 -15.45
CA VAL A 320 -13.83 -7.94 -15.01
C VAL A 320 -14.87 -8.33 -16.05
N ASN A 321 -15.49 -7.37 -16.74
CA ASN A 321 -16.50 -7.65 -17.76
C ASN A 321 -15.91 -8.31 -19.01
N GLU A 322 -14.78 -7.80 -19.51
CA GLU A 322 -14.13 -8.22 -20.75
C GLU A 322 -13.34 -9.53 -20.59
N SER A 323 -12.69 -9.72 -19.43
CA SER A 323 -11.69 -10.77 -19.24
C SER A 323 -12.13 -11.91 -18.31
N THR A 324 -13.35 -11.89 -17.77
CA THR A 324 -13.90 -13.05 -17.04
C THR A 324 -14.46 -14.09 -18.00
N VAL A 325 -13.96 -15.33 -17.89
CA VAL A 325 -14.34 -16.48 -18.73
C VAL A 325 -15.81 -16.86 -18.52
N CYS A 326 -16.49 -17.30 -19.58
CA CYS A 326 -17.93 -17.60 -19.61
C CYS A 326 -18.43 -18.57 -18.53
N LEU A 327 -17.56 -19.45 -18.01
CA LEU A 327 -17.90 -20.41 -16.96
C LEU A 327 -18.22 -19.76 -15.61
N MET A 328 -17.84 -18.50 -15.39
CA MET A 328 -18.08 -17.75 -14.15
C MET A 328 -19.13 -16.64 -14.35
N GLY A 329 -20.19 -16.93 -15.11
CA GLY A 329 -21.17 -15.91 -15.50
C GLY A 329 -22.01 -15.37 -14.34
N HIS A 330 -22.25 -16.16 -13.29
CA HIS A 330 -23.01 -15.75 -12.12
C HIS A 330 -22.17 -14.83 -11.22
N GLU A 331 -20.98 -15.29 -10.87
CA GLU A 331 -19.98 -14.59 -10.08
C GLU A 331 -19.63 -13.26 -10.74
N ARG A 332 -19.40 -13.27 -12.06
CA ARG A 332 -19.17 -12.05 -12.84
C ARG A 332 -20.29 -11.02 -12.64
N ARG A 333 -21.56 -11.43 -12.74
CA ARG A 333 -22.69 -10.49 -12.57
C ARG A 333 -22.77 -9.94 -11.15
N GLN A 334 -22.55 -10.78 -10.14
CA GLN A 334 -22.54 -10.33 -8.75
C GLN A 334 -21.42 -9.32 -8.48
N THR A 335 -20.20 -9.59 -8.93
CA THR A 335 -19.06 -8.69 -8.76
C THR A 335 -19.22 -7.40 -9.57
N LEU A 336 -19.72 -7.47 -10.81
CA LEU A 336 -20.02 -6.26 -11.60
C LEU A 336 -21.09 -5.40 -10.91
N ASN A 337 -22.11 -6.02 -10.31
CA ASN A 337 -23.13 -5.28 -9.54
C ASN A 337 -22.53 -4.64 -8.29
N LEU A 338 -21.72 -5.38 -7.53
CA LEU A 338 -20.98 -4.85 -6.38
C LEU A 338 -20.14 -3.62 -6.77
N ILE A 339 -19.30 -3.74 -7.81
CA ILE A 339 -18.46 -2.63 -8.29
C ILE A 339 -19.33 -1.42 -8.69
N SER A 340 -20.46 -1.66 -9.36
CA SER A 340 -21.37 -0.59 -9.79
C SER A 340 -22.00 0.12 -8.59
N LEU A 341 -22.49 -0.62 -7.58
CA LEU A 341 -23.04 -0.06 -6.35
C LEU A 341 -21.98 0.74 -5.57
N THR A 342 -20.76 0.23 -5.45
CA THR A 342 -19.65 0.97 -4.83
C THR A 342 -19.34 2.26 -5.60
N ALA A 343 -19.35 2.22 -6.94
CA ALA A 343 -19.11 3.40 -7.76
C ALA A 343 -20.21 4.46 -7.59
N PHE A 344 -21.48 4.05 -7.52
CA PHE A 344 -22.59 4.97 -7.21
C PHE A 344 -22.44 5.60 -5.83
N ARG A 345 -22.03 4.83 -4.83
CA ARG A 345 -21.77 5.35 -3.48
C ARG A 345 -20.64 6.40 -3.50
N VAL A 346 -19.52 6.11 -4.17
CA VAL A 346 -18.40 7.06 -4.32
C VAL A 346 -18.87 8.34 -5.02
N LEU A 347 -19.68 8.24 -6.08
CA LEU A 347 -20.24 9.41 -6.75
C LEU A 347 -21.18 10.22 -5.85
N ALA A 348 -21.99 9.56 -5.02
CA ALA A 348 -22.88 10.23 -4.08
C ALA A 348 -22.11 10.93 -2.94
N GLU A 349 -21.00 10.35 -2.49
CA GLU A 349 -20.11 10.93 -1.47
C GLU A 349 -19.32 12.12 -2.04
N GLN A 350 -18.87 12.05 -3.29
CA GLN A 350 -18.22 13.17 -3.99
C GLN A 350 -19.20 14.30 -4.32
N ASN A 351 -20.41 13.95 -4.76
CA ASN A 351 -21.52 14.87 -5.01
C ASN A 351 -22.42 14.91 -3.79
N ALA A 352 -21.87 15.12 -2.58
CA ALA A 352 -22.69 15.46 -1.43
C ALA A 352 -23.73 16.47 -1.91
N ILE A 353 -24.99 16.01 -1.95
CA ILE A 353 -26.14 16.80 -2.36
C ILE A 353 -25.94 18.14 -1.67
N PRO A 354 -25.87 19.29 -2.40
CA PRO A 354 -25.76 20.58 -1.72
C PRO A 354 -26.85 20.56 -0.66
N ASP A 355 -26.44 20.74 0.60
CA ASP A 355 -27.27 20.63 1.80
C ASP A 355 -28.74 20.80 1.43
N ALA A 356 -29.56 19.75 1.55
CA ALA A 356 -30.94 19.76 1.07
C ALA A 356 -31.78 20.88 1.71
N SER A 357 -31.25 21.57 2.73
CA SER A 357 -31.75 22.86 3.23
C SER A 357 -31.77 23.99 2.17
N SER A 358 -30.98 23.88 1.11
CA SER A 358 -30.79 24.88 0.04
C SER A 358 -31.35 24.46 -1.32
N VAL A 359 -31.85 23.23 -1.45
CA VAL A 359 -32.49 22.76 -2.69
C VAL A 359 -33.98 23.09 -2.65
N THR A 360 -34.36 24.20 -3.28
CA THR A 360 -35.76 24.53 -3.51
C THR A 360 -36.30 23.67 -4.65
N CYS A 361 -36.99 22.57 -4.32
CA CYS A 361 -37.70 21.76 -5.31
C CYS A 361 -38.95 22.50 -5.80
N TYR A 362 -38.91 23.05 -7.02
CA TYR A 362 -40.11 23.56 -7.67
C TYR A 362 -40.92 22.37 -8.22
N TYR A 363 -41.91 21.91 -7.46
CA TYR A 363 -42.88 20.95 -7.97
C TYR A 363 -43.86 21.68 -8.90
N GLN A 364 -43.78 21.44 -10.20
CA GLN A 364 -44.83 21.84 -11.14
C GLN A 364 -45.97 20.82 -11.05
N PRO A 365 -47.20 21.21 -10.67
CA PRO A 365 -48.33 20.30 -10.66
C PRO A 365 -48.59 19.71 -12.05
N ALA A 366 -49.06 18.46 -12.09
CA ALA A 366 -49.39 17.80 -13.34
C ALA A 366 -50.47 18.59 -14.13
N PRO A 367 -50.46 18.55 -15.47
CA PRO A 367 -51.16 19.51 -16.35
C PRO A 367 -52.70 19.53 -16.26
N TYR A 368 -53.31 18.66 -15.46
CA TYR A 368 -54.76 18.51 -15.33
C TYR A 368 -55.36 19.28 -14.14
N VAL A 369 -54.55 19.93 -13.30
CA VAL A 369 -55.06 20.80 -12.22
C VAL A 369 -55.23 22.23 -12.76
N ARG A 370 -56.38 22.53 -13.34
CA ARG A 370 -56.76 23.90 -13.75
C ARG A 370 -57.60 24.58 -12.66
N ASP A 371 -57.07 24.70 -11.45
CA ASP A 371 -57.70 25.57 -10.44
C ASP A 371 -57.06 26.95 -10.47
N HIS A 372 -57.86 27.95 -10.85
CA HIS A 372 -57.47 29.37 -11.03
C HIS A 372 -57.20 30.12 -9.71
N ASN A 373 -56.80 29.44 -8.63
CA ASN A 373 -56.54 30.05 -7.32
C ASN A 373 -55.41 29.33 -6.55
N PHE A 374 -54.21 29.26 -7.12
CA PHE A 374 -53.01 28.77 -6.41
C PHE A 374 -51.95 29.86 -6.26
N SER A 375 -52.22 30.82 -5.37
CA SER A 375 -51.15 31.54 -4.66
C SER A 375 -50.86 30.79 -3.37
N ASN A 376 -50.04 29.73 -3.43
CA ASN A 376 -49.42 29.14 -2.24
C ASN A 376 -48.17 28.35 -2.68
N TYR A 377 -47.02 29.01 -2.63
CA TYR A 377 -45.74 28.30 -2.63
C TYR A 377 -45.64 27.53 -1.32
N TYR A 378 -45.72 26.20 -1.37
CA TYR A 378 -45.38 25.36 -0.22
C TYR A 378 -43.86 25.31 -0.11
N VAL A 379 -43.31 26.10 0.82
CA VAL A 379 -41.91 25.95 1.25
C VAL A 379 -41.91 24.89 2.35
N ALA A 380 -41.42 23.70 2.03
CA ALA A 380 -41.17 22.69 3.06
C ALA A 380 -39.90 23.08 3.84
N SER A 381 -40.07 23.83 4.93
CA SER A 381 -38.99 24.14 5.86
C SER A 381 -38.71 22.91 6.73
N CYS A 382 -37.66 22.17 6.39
CA CYS A 382 -37.13 21.10 7.23
C CYS A 382 -36.32 21.67 8.39
N ASN A 383 -36.96 22.06 9.49
CA ASN A 383 -36.32 22.00 10.80
C ASN A 383 -37.28 22.14 12.00
N GLN A 384 -37.02 21.28 13.00
CA GLN A 384 -37.45 21.28 14.41
C GLN A 384 -38.73 20.52 14.82
N ASN A 385 -38.48 19.36 15.45
CA ASN A 385 -39.20 18.74 16.58
C ASN A 385 -40.67 19.11 16.82
N ILE A 386 -41.62 18.26 16.39
CA ILE A 386 -42.96 18.14 17.00
C ILE A 386 -43.38 16.65 17.05
N PRO A 387 -44.06 16.17 18.11
CA PRO A 387 -44.14 14.75 18.48
C PRO A 387 -45.27 13.95 17.80
N THR A 388 -44.95 12.68 17.59
CA THR A 388 -45.74 11.42 17.74
C THR A 388 -47.28 11.40 17.83
N TRP A 389 -47.85 10.46 17.06
CA TRP A 389 -49.21 9.83 17.08
C TRP A 389 -50.35 10.68 16.47
N LEU A 390 -51.20 10.19 15.55
CA LEU A 390 -52.19 9.08 15.56
C LEU A 390 -52.82 8.97 14.12
N PRO A 391 -53.86 8.17 13.85
CA PRO A 391 -54.08 6.74 14.04
C PRO A 391 -54.40 6.02 12.71
N CYS A 392 -54.42 4.68 12.72
CA CYS A 392 -55.02 3.88 11.64
C CYS A 392 -56.54 4.12 11.54
N ASN A 393 -57.04 4.16 10.31
CA ASN A 393 -58.35 3.65 9.92
C ASN A 393 -58.21 2.90 8.59
#